data_AF-Q7MKG3-F1
#
_entry.id   AF-Q7MKG3-F1
#
_cell.length_a   1.000
_cell.length_b   1.000
_cell.length_c   1.000
_cell.angle_alpha   90.00
_cell.angle_beta   90.00
_cell.angle_gamma   90.00
#
_symmetry.space_group_name_H-M   'P 1'
#
loop_
_entity.id
_entity.type
_entity.pdbx_description
1 polymer ?
#
loop_
_entity_poly.entity_id
_entity_poly.type
_entity_poly.pdbx_seq_one_letter_code
_entity_poly.pdbx_strand_id
1 'polypeptide(L)'
;MDEKVQIAFGVWAGVSLLGYVLFYANKNTQFKRKYYPAFSVVTGALFLFIVNLMGFFKHQFWIVIVPIVALITFMNIRGAKFCDNCGKSNFTQSLKDRKIECQKCGHTI
;
A
#
# COMPACT_ATOMS: atom_id res chain seq x y z
N MET A 1 -2.17 -11.44 25.15
CA MET A 1 -2.16 -10.54 23.97
C MET A 1 -3.49 -9.83 23.96
N ASP A 2 -3.51 -8.50 23.89
CA ASP A 2 -4.74 -7.70 23.96
C ASP A 2 -5.69 -8.05 22.81
N GLU A 3 -7.00 -8.14 23.08
CA GLU A 3 -8.03 -8.47 22.08
C GLU A 3 -7.95 -7.53 20.87
N LYS A 4 -7.73 -6.23 21.11
CA LYS A 4 -7.60 -5.23 20.04
C LYS A 4 -6.40 -5.49 19.15
N VAL A 5 -5.31 -6.00 19.73
CA VAL A 5 -4.09 -6.36 19.00
C VAL A 5 -4.36 -7.57 18.11
N GLN A 6 -5.09 -8.57 18.59
CA GLN A 6 -5.49 -9.73 17.77
C GLN A 6 -6.37 -9.33 16.60
N ILE A 7 -7.36 -8.46 16.83
CA ILE A 7 -8.23 -7.92 15.77
C ILE A 7 -7.39 -7.17 14.74
N ALA A 8 -6.46 -6.32 15.18
CA ALA A 8 -5.56 -5.60 14.28
C ALA A 8 -4.74 -6.57 13.41
N PHE A 9 -4.13 -7.60 14.01
CA PHE A 9 -3.39 -8.62 13.24
C PHE A 9 -4.26 -9.36 12.22
N GLY A 10 -5.49 -9.73 12.59
CA GLY A 10 -6.43 -10.39 11.68
C GLY A 10 -6.81 -9.50 10.49
N VAL A 11 -7.09 -8.22 10.75
CA VAL A 11 -7.39 -7.24 9.70
C VAL A 11 -6.18 -7.05 8.78
N TRP A 12 -4.97 -6.90 9.34
CA TRP A 12 -3.74 -6.75 8.55
C TRP A 12 -3.46 -7.99 7.69
N ALA A 13 -3.64 -9.19 8.24
CA ALA A 13 -3.51 -10.42 7.47
C ALA A 13 -4.50 -10.45 6.28
N GLY A 14 -5.76 -10.07 6.51
CA GLY A 14 -6.77 -9.98 5.46
C GLY A 14 -6.43 -8.96 4.37
N VAL A 15 -5.98 -7.75 4.75
CA VAL A 15 -5.56 -6.70 3.82
C VAL A 15 -4.35 -7.15 2.99
N SER A 16 -3.35 -7.77 3.63
CA SER A 16 -2.18 -8.32 2.93
C SER A 16 -2.56 -9.42 1.93
N LEU A 17 -3.47 -10.31 2.31
CA LEU A 17 -3.96 -11.37 1.43
C LEU A 17 -4.74 -10.79 0.24
N LEU A 18 -5.63 -9.82 0.49
CA LEU A 18 -6.37 -9.12 -0.57
C LEU A 18 -5.40 -8.42 -1.53
N GLY A 19 -4.41 -7.72 -0.99
CA GLY A 19 -3.38 -7.04 -1.77
C GLY A 19 -2.57 -8.02 -2.64
N TYR A 20 -2.23 -9.18 -2.10
CA TYR A 20 -1.56 -10.24 -2.85
C TYR A 20 -2.44 -10.76 -4.01
N VAL A 21 -3.71 -11.10 -3.74
CA VAL A 21 -4.60 -11.62 -4.79
C VAL A 21 -4.86 -10.58 -5.88
N LEU A 22 -5.17 -9.34 -5.50
CA LEU A 22 -5.54 -8.28 -6.45
C LEU A 22 -4.34 -7.72 -7.22
N PHE A 23 -3.19 -7.56 -6.57
CA PHE A 23 -2.04 -6.89 -7.17
C PHE A 23 -0.88 -7.82 -7.53
N TYR A 24 -0.80 -9.04 -7.00
CA TYR A 24 0.21 -10.02 -7.41
C TYR A 24 -0.35 -11.05 -8.40
N ALA A 25 -1.50 -11.66 -8.11
CA ALA A 25 -2.05 -12.73 -8.93
C ALA A 25 -2.76 -12.23 -10.21
N ASN A 26 -3.42 -11.07 -10.16
CA ASN A 26 -4.05 -10.48 -11.33
C ASN A 26 -2.99 -10.05 -12.36
N LYS A 27 -3.22 -10.22 -13.67
CA LYS A 27 -2.31 -9.72 -14.72
C LYS A 27 -2.76 -8.39 -15.32
N ASN A 28 -3.99 -7.96 -15.04
CA ASN A 28 -4.56 -6.75 -15.63
C ASN A 28 -3.92 -5.49 -15.03
N THR A 29 -3.01 -4.86 -15.78
CA THR A 29 -2.26 -3.68 -15.33
C THR A 29 -3.10 -2.43 -15.22
N GLN A 30 -4.08 -2.23 -16.10
CA GLN A 30 -4.99 -1.09 -16.05
C GLN A 30 -5.84 -1.11 -14.78
N PHE A 31 -6.33 -2.30 -14.40
CA PHE A 31 -7.04 -2.49 -13.13
C PHE A 31 -6.14 -2.12 -11.95
N LYS A 32 -4.93 -2.68 -11.90
CA LYS A 32 -4.00 -2.39 -10.78
C LYS A 32 -3.66 -0.91 -10.69
N ARG A 33 -3.34 -0.25 -11.80
CA ARG A 33 -2.99 1.18 -11.80
C ARG A 33 -4.15 2.06 -11.34
N LYS A 34 -5.40 1.67 -11.62
CA LYS A 34 -6.59 2.41 -11.17
C LYS A 34 -6.94 2.15 -9.69
N TYR A 35 -6.89 0.90 -9.24
CA TYR A 35 -7.35 0.53 -7.90
C TYR A 35 -6.26 0.52 -6.82
N TYR A 36 -4.98 0.41 -7.19
CA TYR A 36 -3.87 0.46 -6.24
C TYR A 36 -3.78 1.78 -5.46
N PRO A 37 -3.98 2.97 -6.09
CA PRO A 37 -4.02 4.23 -5.36
C PRO A 37 -5.13 4.25 -4.30
N ALA A 38 -6.33 3.85 -4.68
CA ALA A 38 -7.47 3.77 -3.76
C ALA A 38 -7.20 2.76 -2.63
N PHE A 39 -6.67 1.58 -2.94
CA PHE A 39 -6.31 0.57 -1.95
C PHE A 39 -5.26 1.06 -0.95
N SER A 40 -4.22 1.75 -1.42
CA SER A 40 -3.18 2.34 -0.57
C SER A 40 -3.76 3.38 0.39
N VAL A 41 -4.63 4.27 -0.10
CA VAL A 41 -5.32 5.28 0.73
C VAL A 41 -6.25 4.62 1.76
N VAL A 42 -7.07 3.64 1.35
CA VAL A 42 -7.96 2.91 2.25
C VAL A 42 -7.17 2.18 3.33
N THR A 43 -6.05 1.56 2.98
CA THR A 43 -5.17 0.87 3.93
C THR A 43 -4.55 1.85 4.94
N GLY A 44 -4.10 3.02 4.50
CA GLY A 44 -3.59 4.08 5.37
C GLY A 44 -4.68 4.63 6.32
N ALA A 45 -5.89 4.87 5.81
CA ALA A 45 -7.02 5.30 6.62
C ALA A 45 -7.42 4.24 7.66
N LEU A 46 -7.44 2.96 7.27
CA LEU A 46 -7.72 1.84 8.16
C LEU A 46 -6.68 1.72 9.28
N PHE A 47 -5.39 1.94 8.98
CA PHE A 47 -4.34 2.01 10.00
C PHE A 47 -4.63 3.11 11.02
N LEU A 48 -4.92 4.33 10.58
CA LEU A 48 -5.25 5.45 11.48
C LEU A 48 -6.50 5.16 12.32
N PHE A 49 -7.52 4.53 11.72
CA PHE A 49 -8.73 4.13 12.42
C PHE A 49 -8.45 3.10 13.52
N ILE A 50 -7.65 2.06 13.23
CA ILE A 50 -7.26 1.06 14.23
C ILE A 50 -6.45 1.69 15.37
N VAL A 51 -5.52 2.59 15.05
CA VAL A 51 -4.72 3.31 16.06
C VAL A 51 -5.61 4.19 16.95
N ASN A 52 -6.65 4.81 16.38
CA ASN A 52 -7.66 5.53 17.14
C ASN A 52 -8.41 4.62 18.13
N LEU A 53 -8.83 3.42 17.69
CA LEU A 53 -9.52 2.44 18.55
C LEU A 53 -8.65 1.88 19.68
N MET A 54 -7.32 1.86 19.49
CA MET A 54 -6.36 1.47 20.52
C MET A 54 -6.20 2.52 21.63
N GLY A 55 -6.79 3.70 21.49
CA GLY A 55 -6.79 4.71 22.55
C GLY A 55 -5.69 5.78 22.43
N PHE A 56 -4.98 5.82 21.30
CA PHE A 56 -3.95 6.84 21.05
C PHE A 56 -4.60 8.17 20.64
N PHE A 57 -5.24 8.87 21.58
CA PHE A 57 -5.97 10.13 21.33
C PHE A 57 -5.14 11.41 21.54
N LYS A 58 -3.88 11.29 21.96
CA LYS A 58 -3.06 12.48 22.23
C LYS A 58 -2.85 13.29 20.95
N HIS A 59 -3.23 14.58 20.95
CA HIS A 59 -3.10 15.46 19.78
C HIS A 59 -1.68 15.52 19.21
N GLN A 60 -0.64 15.48 20.07
CA GLN A 60 0.76 15.43 19.62
C GLN A 60 1.08 14.19 18.76
N PHE A 61 0.47 13.04 19.09
CA PHE A 61 0.66 11.81 18.31
C PHE A 61 0.00 11.92 16.93
N TRP A 62 -1.21 12.49 16.86
CA TRP A 62 -1.96 12.67 15.61
C TRP A 62 -1.28 13.63 14.63
N ILE A 63 -0.70 14.73 15.14
CA ILE A 63 0.05 15.70 14.33
C ILE A 63 1.25 15.05 13.64
N VAL A 64 1.84 14.01 14.23
CA VAL A 64 3.01 13.32 13.67
C VAL A 64 2.60 12.12 12.81
N ILE A 65 1.66 11.29 13.26
CA ILE A 65 1.32 10.04 12.56
C ILE A 65 0.59 10.29 11.24
N VAL A 66 -0.29 11.29 11.17
CA VAL A 66 -1.06 11.61 9.96
C VAL A 66 -0.16 11.99 8.79
N PRO A 67 0.77 12.96 8.90
CA PRO A 67 1.67 13.29 7.80
C PRO A 67 2.61 12.13 7.44
N ILE A 68 3.03 11.31 8.42
CA ILE A 68 3.83 10.11 8.14
C ILE A 68 3.04 9.11 7.30
N VAL A 69 1.81 8.79 7.70
CA VAL A 69 0.95 7.86 6.94
C VAL A 69 0.62 8.41 5.56
N ALA A 70 0.35 9.71 5.45
CA ALA A 70 0.13 10.37 4.16
C ALA A 70 1.36 10.29 3.25
N LEU A 71 2.56 10.52 3.80
CA LEU A 71 3.82 10.41 3.06
C LEU A 71 4.08 8.97 2.60
N ILE A 72 3.92 7.98 3.48
CA ILE A 72 4.06 6.56 3.15
C ILE A 72 3.07 6.17 2.06
N THR A 73 1.81 6.61 2.18
CA THR A 73 0.77 6.35 1.18
C THR A 73 1.16 6.96 -0.17
N PHE A 74 1.62 8.21 -0.19
CA PHE A 74 2.10 8.88 -1.39
C PHE A 74 3.28 8.14 -2.04
N MET A 75 4.26 7.72 -1.22
CA MET A 75 5.41 6.94 -1.68
C MET A 75 4.99 5.59 -2.28
N ASN A 76 4.07 4.88 -1.62
CA ASN A 76 3.54 3.61 -2.12
C ASN A 76 2.85 3.79 -3.49
N ILE A 77 2.02 4.82 -3.64
CA ILE A 77 1.30 5.11 -4.88
C ILE A 77 2.28 5.45 -6.00
N ARG A 78 3.25 6.33 -5.73
CA ARG A 78 4.21 6.80 -6.74
C ARG A 78 5.24 5.72 -7.12
N GLY A 79 5.64 4.89 -6.15
CA GLY A 79 6.60 3.81 -6.35
C GLY A 79 6.02 2.57 -7.02
N ALA A 80 4.70 2.41 -7.03
CA ALA A 80 4.03 1.27 -7.68
C ALA A 80 4.03 1.42 -9.21
N LYS A 81 4.83 0.59 -9.88
CA LYS A 81 4.91 0.52 -11.34
C LYS A 81 4.46 -0.87 -11.81
N PHE A 82 3.49 -0.91 -12.71
CA PHE A 82 2.93 -2.16 -13.23
C PHE A 82 3.39 -2.37 -14.67
N CYS A 83 3.97 -3.54 -14.96
CA CYS A 83 4.48 -3.86 -16.29
C CYS A 83 3.36 -4.32 -17.22
N ASP A 84 3.06 -3.57 -18.28
CA ASP A 84 1.98 -3.88 -19.23
C ASP A 84 2.21 -5.18 -20.02
N ASN A 85 3.47 -5.61 -20.18
CA ASN A 85 3.81 -6.81 -20.95
C ASN A 85 3.59 -8.11 -20.14
N CYS A 86 3.99 -8.14 -18.85
CA CYS A 86 3.93 -9.37 -18.04
C CYS A 86 2.95 -9.31 -16.86
N GLY A 87 2.33 -8.16 -16.61
CA GLY A 87 1.40 -7.93 -15.50
C GLY A 87 2.05 -7.84 -14.12
N LYS A 88 3.39 -7.91 -14.03
CA LYS A 88 4.13 -7.89 -12.74
C LYS A 88 4.09 -6.50 -12.10
N SER A 89 3.87 -6.48 -10.80
CA SER A 89 3.99 -5.30 -9.95
C SER A 89 5.45 -5.14 -9.55
N ASN A 90 6.03 -3.98 -9.88
CA ASN A 90 7.39 -3.60 -9.56
C ASN A 90 7.32 -2.37 -8.66
N PHE A 91 8.03 -2.40 -7.54
CA PHE A 91 8.06 -1.30 -6.58
C PHE A 91 9.42 -0.64 -6.64
N THR A 92 9.45 0.66 -6.87
CA THR A 92 10.66 1.47 -6.82
C THR A 92 10.60 2.44 -5.65
N GLN A 93 11.72 2.57 -4.94
CA GLN A 93 11.89 3.59 -3.90
C GLN A 93 12.27 4.96 -4.48
N SER A 94 12.53 5.04 -5.80
CA SER A 94 12.83 6.30 -6.46
C SER A 94 11.56 7.16 -6.59
N LEU A 95 11.59 8.35 -5.99
CA LEU A 95 10.56 9.39 -6.18
C LEU A 95 10.60 10.03 -7.57
N LYS A 96 11.69 9.85 -8.33
CA LYS A 96 11.78 10.27 -9.73
C LYS A 96 11.16 9.21 -10.60
N ASP A 97 10.38 9.64 -11.61
CA ASP A 97 9.89 8.82 -12.71
C ASP A 97 11.08 8.37 -13.58
N ARG A 98 11.84 7.40 -13.05
CA ARG A 98 12.82 6.68 -13.83
C ARG A 98 12.13 5.50 -14.47
N LYS A 99 12.47 5.29 -15.73
CA LYS A 99 12.24 4.05 -16.43
C LYS A 99 12.96 2.94 -15.66
N ILE A 100 12.22 1.96 -15.16
CA ILE A 100 12.76 0.79 -14.48
C ILE A 100 12.60 -0.44 -15.37
N GLU A 101 13.53 -1.39 -15.28
CA GLU A 101 13.37 -2.66 -15.98
C GLU A 101 12.51 -3.61 -15.17
N CYS A 102 11.59 -4.30 -15.83
CA CYS A 102 10.76 -5.29 -15.17
C CYS A 102 11.60 -6.50 -14.76
N GLN A 103 11.60 -6.85 -13.46
CA GLN A 103 12.30 -8.01 -12.91
C GLN A 103 11.76 -9.39 -13.37
N LYS A 104 10.91 -9.45 -14.39
CA LYS A 104 10.40 -10.73 -14.93
C LYS A 104 10.59 -10.86 -16.42
N CYS A 105 10.41 -9.77 -17.18
CA CYS A 105 10.54 -9.79 -18.64
C CYS A 105 11.60 -8.82 -19.18
N GLY A 106 12.30 -8.06 -18.34
CA GLY A 106 13.30 -7.07 -18.77
C GLY A 106 12.71 -5.85 -19.49
N HIS A 107 11.38 -5.77 -19.64
CA HIS A 107 10.75 -4.66 -20.34
C HIS A 107 10.79 -3.38 -19.49
N THR A 108 11.12 -2.26 -20.13
CA THR A 108 11.24 -0.95 -19.49
C THR A 108 9.85 -0.37 -19.18
N ILE A 109 9.62 0.06 -17.94
CA ILE A 109 8.35 0.56 -17.38
C ILE A 109 8.52 1.94 -16.74
#